data_AF-A0A370KG64-F1
#
_entry.id   AF-A0A370KG64-F1
#
_cell.length_a   1.000
_cell.length_b   1.000
_cell.length_c   1.000
_cell.angle_alpha   90.00
_cell.angle_beta   90.00
_cell.angle_gamma   90.00
#
_symmetry.space_group_name_H-M   'P 1'
#
loop_
_entity.id
_entity.type
_entity.pdbx_description
1 polymer ?
#
loop_
_entity_poly.entity_id
_entity_poly.type
_entity_poly.pdbx_seq_one_letter_code
_entity_poly.pdbx_strand_id
1 'polypeptide(L)' 'MIFRPILNAELALLSHSVQTWYKHFEAAPDLRASETLCSAAIDLFNQGHRTEEELTAILIERYPGLAAILVTSSIAIH' A
#
# COMPACT_ATOMS: atom_id res chain seq x y z
N MET A 1 -4.25 12.70 22.05
CA MET A 1 -3.83 12.24 20.71
C MET A 1 -3.34 10.81 20.87
N ILE A 2 -4.20 9.82 20.62
CA ILE A 2 -3.88 8.41 20.92
C ILE A 2 -3.04 7.86 19.77
N PHE A 3 -1.73 7.73 19.99
CA PHE A 3 -0.85 6.93 19.15
C PHE A 3 -1.26 5.47 19.37
N ARG A 4 -2.09 4.92 18.49
CA ARG A 4 -2.39 3.49 18.49
C ARG A 4 -1.08 2.79 18.10
N PRO A 5 -0.50 1.90 18.92
CA PRO A 5 0.65 1.13 18.49
C PRO A 5 0.16 0.29 17.32
N ILE A 6 0.71 0.53 16.13
CA ILE A 6 0.44 -0.27 14.95
C ILE A 6 0.69 -1.72 15.35
N LEU A 7 -0.38 -2.48 15.54
CA LEU A 7 -0.37 -3.84 16.05
C LEU A 7 0.38 -4.68 15.01
N ASN A 8 1.22 -5.61 15.44
CA ASN A 8 1.93 -6.52 14.52
C ASN A 8 1.00 -7.18 13.46
N ALA A 9 -0.29 -7.35 13.79
CA ALA A 9 -1.32 -7.81 12.87
C ALA A 9 -1.60 -6.82 11.71
N GLU A 10 -1.62 -5.51 11.97
CA GLU A 10 -1.77 -4.46 10.95
C GLU A 10 -0.56 -4.49 10.01
N LEU A 11 0.64 -4.62 10.57
CA LEU A 11 1.88 -4.72 9.80
C LEU A 11 1.92 -5.96 8.89
N ALA A 12 1.42 -7.10 9.40
CA ALA A 12 1.25 -8.32 8.61
C ALA A 12 0.20 -8.13 7.50
N LEU A 13 -0.93 -7.48 7.79
CA LEU A 13 -1.99 -7.19 6.83
C LEU A 13 -1.50 -6.30 5.69
N LEU A 14 -0.79 -5.22 6.03
CA LEU A 14 -0.20 -4.30 5.06
C LEU A 14 0.82 -5.02 4.18
N SER A 15 1.74 -5.77 4.80
CA SER A 15 2.76 -6.54 4.09
C SER A 15 2.15 -7.59 3.16
N HIS A 16 1.09 -8.27 3.58
CA HIS A 16 0.34 -9.20 2.74
C HIS A 16 -0.32 -8.50 1.55
N SER A 17 -1.04 -7.40 1.81
CA SER A 17 -1.73 -6.65 0.75
C SER A 17 -0.75 -6.15 -0.32
N VAL A 18 0.41 -5.63 0.08
CA VAL A 18 1.48 -5.19 -0.81
C VAL A 18 2.06 -6.37 -1.61
N GLN A 19 2.34 -7.51 -0.96
CA GLN A 19 2.81 -8.71 -1.65
C GLN A 19 1.80 -9.25 -2.66
N THR A 20 0.50 -9.24 -2.32
CA THR A 20 -0.57 -9.65 -3.22
C THR A 20 -0.65 -8.71 -4.43
N TRP A 21 -0.49 -7.40 -4.22
CA TRP A 21 -0.40 -6.43 -5.32
C TRP A 21 0.80 -6.71 -6.24
N TYR A 22 1.99 -6.96 -5.69
CA TYR A 22 3.18 -7.31 -6.50
C TYR A 22 2.98 -8.59 -7.31
N LYS A 23 2.36 -9.61 -6.72
CA LYS A 23 2.00 -10.85 -7.42
C LYS A 23 0.97 -10.61 -8.53
N HIS A 24 0.00 -9.73 -8.31
CA HIS A 24 -1.06 -9.43 -9.28
C HIS A 24 -0.49 -8.80 -10.56
N PHE A 25 0.48 -7.90 -10.42
CA PHE A 25 1.11 -7.21 -11.56
C PHE A 25 2.43 -7.85 -12.03
N GLU A 26 2.82 -8.98 -11.45
CA GLU A 26 4.12 -9.64 -11.67
C GLU A 26 5.30 -8.64 -11.60
N ALA A 27 5.16 -7.67 -10.71
CA ALA A 27 6.06 -6.53 -10.59
C ALA A 27 7.29 -6.88 -9.75
N ALA A 28 8.45 -6.37 -10.16
CA ALA A 28 9.66 -6.50 -9.36
C ALA A 28 9.52 -5.71 -8.04
N PRO A 29 10.01 -6.25 -6.90
CA PRO A 29 9.98 -5.53 -5.64
C PRO A 29 10.85 -4.28 -5.75
N ASP A 30 10.20 -3.12 -5.67
CA ASP A 30 10.86 -1.81 -5.71
C ASP A 30 10.64 -1.11 -4.36
N LEU A 31 11.71 -0.52 -3.83
CA LEU A 31 11.66 0.11 -2.51
C LEU A 31 10.70 1.29 -2.49
N ARG A 32 10.70 2.12 -3.53
CA ARG A 32 9.84 3.31 -3.61
C ARG A 32 8.38 2.92 -3.82
N ALA A 33 8.13 1.90 -4.64
CA ALA A 33 6.79 1.37 -4.81
C ALA A 33 6.27 0.79 -3.49
N SER A 34 7.12 0.06 -2.75
CA SER A 34 6.76 -0.49 -1.44
C SER A 34 6.45 0.61 -0.42
N GLU A 35 7.24 1.68 -0.35
CA GLU A 35 6.96 2.83 0.54
C GLU A 35 5.63 3.50 0.20
N THR A 36 5.35 3.72 -1.09
CA THR A 36 4.10 4.34 -1.54
C THR A 36 2.89 3.46 -1.22
N LEU A 37 2.97 2.16 -1.54
CA LEU A 37 1.90 1.20 -1.26
C LEU A 37 1.66 1.04 0.24
N CYS A 38 2.72 0.96 1.06
CA CYS A 38 2.60 0.92 2.52
C CYS A 38 1.94 2.19 3.07
N SER A 39 2.35 3.37 2.60
CA SER A 39 1.77 4.64 3.04
C SER A 39 0.28 4.74 2.69
N ALA A 40 -0.08 4.37 1.45
CA ALA A 40 -1.47 4.33 1.00
C ALA A 40 -2.29 3.32 1.82
N ALA A 41 -1.75 2.15 2.10
CA ALA A 41 -2.46 1.13 2.87
C ALA A 41 -2.65 1.53 4.35
N ILE A 42 -1.69 2.27 4.94
CA ILE A 42 -1.87 2.89 6.27
C ILE A 42 -2.98 3.95 6.25
N ASP A 43 -3.03 4.78 5.21
CA ASP A 43 -4.08 5.79 5.05
C ASP A 43 -5.47 5.14 4.96
N LEU A 44 -5.61 4.10 4.13
CA LEU A 44 -6.84 3.31 4.03
C LEU A 44 -7.23 2.67 5.37
N PHE A 45 -6.26 2.18 6.14
CA PHE A 45 -6.52 1.65 7.47
C PHE A 45 -7.04 2.71 8.44
N ASN A 46 -6.47 3.91 8.38
CA ASN A 46 -6.95 5.06 9.16
C ASN A 46 -8.35 5.51 8.72
N GLN A 47 -8.71 5.33 7.44
CA GLN A 47 -10.05 5.59 6.93
C GLN A 47 -11.08 4.53 7.37
N GLY A 48 -10.64 3.38 7.87
CA GLY A 48 -11.50 2.33 8.43
C GLY A 48 -11.46 1.00 7.69
N HIS A 49 -10.70 0.89 6.60
CA HIS A 49 -10.52 -0.35 5.84
C HIS A 49 -9.58 -1.31 6.58
N ARG A 50 -10.07 -2.48 7.01
CA ARG A 50 -9.30 -3.41 7.87
C ARG A 50 -9.11 -4.82 7.31
N THR A 51 -9.41 -5.03 6.04
CA THR A 51 -9.34 -6.33 5.37
C THR A 51 -8.30 -6.30 4.26
N GLU A 52 -7.56 -7.40 4.11
CA GLU A 52 -6.49 -7.53 3.10
C GLU A 52 -7.07 -7.35 1.69
N GLU A 53 -8.21 -7.99 1.42
CA GLU A 53 -8.87 -7.97 0.12
C GLU A 53 -9.28 -6.55 -0.29
N GLU A 54 -9.82 -5.77 0.64
CA GLU A 54 -10.29 -4.41 0.38
C GLU A 54 -9.11 -3.45 0.21
N LEU A 55 -8.09 -3.55 1.06
CA LEU A 55 -6.85 -2.81 0.89
C LEU A 55 -6.19 -3.13 -0.46
N THR A 56 -6.08 -4.42 -0.81
CA THR A 56 -5.48 -4.87 -2.07
C THR A 56 -6.27 -4.38 -3.28
N ALA A 57 -7.61 -4.51 -3.26
CA ALA A 57 -8.46 -4.05 -4.35
C ALA A 57 -8.30 -2.54 -4.60
N ILE A 58 -8.28 -1.75 -3.53
CA ILE A 58 -8.10 -0.30 -3.64
C ILE A 58 -6.68 0.03 -4.12
N LEU A 59 -5.65 -0.68 -3.65
CA LEU A 59 -4.28 -0.50 -4.14
C LEU A 59 -4.14 -0.84 -5.63
N ILE A 60 -4.80 -1.89 -6.12
CA ILE A 60 -4.83 -2.27 -7.54
C ILE A 60 -5.53 -1.18 -8.37
N GLU A 61 -6.66 -0.67 -7.90
CA GLU A 61 -7.43 0.37 -8.59
C GLU A 61 -6.65 1.70 -8.63
N ARG A 62 -6.04 2.09 -7.52
CA ARG A 62 -5.34 3.37 -7.36
C ARG A 62 -3.96 3.37 -8.02
N TYR A 63 -3.32 2.20 -8.07
CA TYR A 63 -2.01 1.99 -8.66
C TYR A 63 -2.07 0.81 -9.63
N PRO A 64 -2.48 1.03 -10.89
CA PRO A 64 -2.49 -0.02 -11.92
C PRO A 64 -1.06 -0.27 -12.45
N GLY A 65 -0.20 -0.84 -11.61
CA GLY A 65 1.19 -1.18 -11.92
C GLY A 65 2.23 -0.14 -11.50
N LEU A 66 3.52 -0.53 -11.62
CA LEU A 66 4.66 0.25 -11.11
C LEU A 66 4.78 1.64 -11.75
N ALA A 67 4.46 1.78 -13.04
CA ALA A 67 4.57 3.05 -13.75
C ALA A 67 3.66 4.13 -13.13
N ALA A 68 2.46 3.76 -12.69
CA ALA A 68 1.55 4.67 -12.01
C ALA A 68 2.11 5.12 -10.66
N ILE A 69 2.74 4.20 -9.92
CA ILE A 69 3.36 4.54 -8.64
C ILE A 69 4.52 5.52 -8.85
N LEU A 70 5.43 5.20 -9.76
CA LEU A 70 6.61 6.02 -10.04
C LEU A 70 6.24 7.45 -10.49
N VAL A 71 5.16 7.61 -11.25
CA VAL A 71 4.67 8.95 -11.65
C VAL A 71 4.17 9.74 -10.44
N THR A 72 3.42 9.10 -9.53
CA THR A 72 2.87 9.77 -8.34
C THR A 72 3.95 10.09 -7.31
N SER A 73 4.92 9.21 -7.10
CA SER A 73 6.05 9.45 -6.20
C SER A 73 6.94 10.59 -6.72
N SER A 74 7.07 10.77 -8.04
CA SER A 74 7.81 11.90 -8.60
C SER A 74 7.09 13.24 -8.43
N ILE A 75 5.75 13.25 -8.32
CA ILE A 75 4.95 14.47 -8.10
C ILE A 75 4.90 14.81 -6.60
N ALA A 76 5.00 13.83 -5.71
CA ALA A 76 5.01 14.03 -4.26
C ALA A 76 6.27 14.73 -3.71
N ILE A 77 7.23 15.09 -4.57
CA ILE A 77 8.48 15.80 -4.23
C ILE A 77 8.48 17.19 -4.89
N HIS A 78 7.46 18.00 -4.61
CA HIS A 78 7.47 19.46 -4.85
C HIS A 78 6.49 20.14 -3.89
#